data_AF-X6GRD2-F1
#
_entry.id   AF-X6GRD2-F1
#
_cell.length_a   1.000
_cell.length_b   1.000
_cell.length_c   1.000
_cell.angle_alpha   90.00
_cell.angle_beta   90.00
_cell.angle_gamma   90.00
#
_symmetry.space_group_name_H-M   'P 1'
#
loop_
_entity.id
_entity.type
_entity.pdbx_description
1 polymer ?
#
loop_
_entity_poly.entity_id
_entity_poly.type
_entity_poly.pdbx_seq_one_letter_code
_entity_poly.pdbx_strand_id
1 'polypeptide(L)' 'MLAAVWRSIRIQRDRRQLYELPDYILRDVGITRSEINSITSFAGRDPSRRTRP' A
#
# COMPACT_ATOMS: atom_id res chain seq x y z
N MET A 1 -17.84 -10.94 3.30
CA MET A 1 -16.54 -11.65 3.21
C MET A 1 -15.77 -11.33 1.92
N LEU A 2 -16.38 -11.40 0.74
CA LEU A 2 -15.70 -11.15 -0.55
C LEU A 2 -14.97 -9.79 -0.62
N ALA A 3 -15.59 -8.69 -0.17
CA ALA A 3 -14.99 -7.35 -0.22
C ALA A 3 -13.65 -7.23 0.53
N ALA A 4 -13.50 -7.94 1.66
CA ALA A 4 -12.25 -7.98 2.40
C ALA A 4 -11.15 -8.74 1.63
N VAL A 5 -11.51 -9.84 0.96
CA VAL A 5 -10.59 -10.63 0.13
C VAL A 5 -10.09 -9.82 -1.06
N TRP A 6 -10.98 -9.13 -1.78
CA TRP A 6 -10.61 -8.25 -2.89
C TRP A 6 -9.70 -7.09 -2.44
N ARG A 7 -9.93 -6.55 -1.24
CA ARG A 7 -9.07 -5.51 -0.65
C ARG A 7 -7.67 -6.05 -0.35
N SER A 8 -7.57 -7.25 0.22
CA SER A 8 -6.29 -7.92 0.48
C SER A 8 -5.52 -8.21 -0.81
N ILE A 9 -6.20 -8.67 -1.86
CA ILE A 9 -5.58 -8.92 -3.18
C ILE A 9 -5.04 -7.62 -3.78
N ARG A 10 -5.78 -6.52 -3.69
CA ARG A 10 -5.34 -5.21 -4.18
C ARG A 10 -4.10 -4.73 -3.41
N ILE A 11 -4.13 -4.81 -2.09
CA ILE A 11 -2.99 -4.46 -1.22
C ILE A 11 -1.75 -5.29 -1.55
N GLN A 12 -1.90 -6.59 -1.82
CA GLN A 12 -0.76 -7.43 -2.20
C GLN A 12 -0.21 -7.10 -3.58
N ARG A 13 -1.06 -6.75 -4.55
CA ARG A 13 -0.61 -6.27 -5.87
C ARG A 13 0.17 -4.97 -5.75
N ASP A 14 -0.36 -4.00 -5.01
CA ASP A 14 0.31 -2.72 -4.77
C ASP A 14 1.67 -2.93 -4.09
N ARG A 15 1.74 -3.84 -3.10
CA ARG A 15 3.02 -4.23 -2.46
C ARG A 15 4.01 -4.82 -3.46
N ARG A 16 3.57 -5.72 -4.34
CA ARG A 16 4.45 -6.31 -5.37
C ARG A 16 5.01 -5.22 -6.30
N GLN A 17 4.17 -4.30 -6.77
CA GLN A 17 4.61 -3.20 -7.62
C GLN A 17 5.61 -2.27 -6.92
N LEU A 18 5.39 -1.98 -5.62
CA LEU A 18 6.32 -1.19 -4.81
C LEU A 18 7.65 -1.93 -4.58
N TYR A 19 7.63 -3.26 -4.40
CA TYR A 19 8.84 -4.05 -4.24
C TYR A 19 9.64 -4.24 -5.54
N GLU A 20 8.97 -4.22 -6.69
CA GLU A 20 9.59 -4.24 -8.02
C GLU A 20 10.23 -2.89 -8.38
N LEU A 21 9.85 -1.82 -7.68
CA LEU A 21 10.43 -0.49 -7.89
C LEU A 21 11.88 -0.42 -7.37
N PRO A 22 12.79 0.29 -8.08
CA PRO A 22 14.13 0.55 -7.59
C PRO A 22 14.17 1.44 -6.34
N ASP A 23 15.16 1.22 -5.48
CA ASP A 23 15.27 1.93 -4.19
C ASP A 23 15.44 3.44 -4.33
N TYR A 24 16.05 3.91 -5.43
CA TYR A 24 16.19 5.35 -5.67
C TYR A 24 14.84 6.03 -5.93
N ILE A 25 13.89 5.36 -6.59
CA ILE A 25 12.52 5.87 -6.80
C ILE A 25 11.76 5.87 -5.46
N LEU A 26 11.88 4.79 -4.68
CA LEU A 26 11.25 4.71 -3.36
C LEU A 26 11.75 5.85 -2.45
N ARG A 27 13.06 6.12 -2.48
CA ARG A 27 13.70 7.18 -1.71
C ARG A 27 13.30 8.59 -2.17
N ASP A 28 13.06 8.79 -3.46
CA ASP A 28 12.54 10.06 -4.01
C ASP A 28 11.12 10.37 -3.49
N VAL A 29 10.28 9.34 -3.35
CA VAL A 29 8.96 9.44 -2.71
C VAL A 29 9.06 9.57 -1.18
N GLY A 30 10.25 9.39 -0.60
CA GLY A 30 10.49 9.43 0.83
C GLY A 30 10.02 8.17 1.57
N ILE A 31 9.96 7.02 0.88
CA ILE A 31 9.50 5.74 1.43
C ILE A 31 10.67 4.73 1.42
N THR A 32 10.83 4.00 2.51
CA THR A 32 11.77 2.86 2.60
C THR A 32 11.05 1.52 2.39
N ARG A 33 11.78 0.47 1.97
CA ARG A 33 11.21 -0.88 1.78
C ARG A 33 10.52 -1.43 3.04
N SER A 34 11.05 -1.11 4.21
CA SER A 34 10.46 -1.46 5.51
C SER A 34 9.10 -0.82 5.75
N GLU A 35 8.88 0.38 5.22
CA GLU A 35 7.64 1.14 5.40
C GLU A 35 6.53 0.67 4.47
N ILE A 36 6.86 0.03 3.33
CA ILE A 36 5.88 -0.56 2.41
C ILE A 36 4.90 -1.48 3.17
N ASN A 37 5.41 -2.34 4.07
CA ASN A 37 4.57 -3.25 4.85
C ASN A 37 3.63 -2.49 5.82
N SER A 38 4.14 -1.44 6.45
CA SER A 38 3.38 -0.61 7.39
C SER A 38 2.26 0.15 6.67
N ILE A 39 2.60 0.90 5.62
CA ILE A 39 1.67 1.74 4.85
C ILE A 39 0.56 0.90 4.20
N THR A 40 0.93 -0.23 3.60
CA THR A 40 -0.03 -1.09 2.89
C THR A 40 -0.93 -1.89 3.85
N SER A 41 -0.45 -2.17 5.07
CA SER A 41 -1.31 -2.73 6.14
C SER A 41 -2.34 -1.72 6.64
N PHE A 42 -1.96 -0.44 6.73
CA PHE A 42 -2.84 0.63 7.20
C PHE A 42 -3.87 1.06 6.14
N ALA A 43 -3.55 0.95 4.86
CA ALA A 43 -4.49 1.17 3.76
C ALA A 43 -5.73 0.24 3.81
N GLY A 44 -5.65 -0.87 4.55
CA GLY A 44 -6.77 -1.75 4.89
C GLY A 44 -7.71 -1.21 5.99
N ARG A 45 -7.22 -0.28 6.80
CA ARG A 45 -7.89 0.26 8.00
C ARG A 45 -8.30 1.71 7.88
N ASP A 46 -7.71 2.49 6.97
CA ASP A 46 -8.01 3.93 6.85
C ASP A 46 -9.44 4.19 6.35
N PRO A 47 -10.35 4.73 7.19
CA PRO A 47 -11.68 5.17 6.78
C PRO A 47 -11.64 6.55 6.09
N SER A 48 -10.54 7.29 6.19
CA SER A 48 -10.40 8.68 5.75
C SER A 48 -10.26 8.83 4.23
N ARG A 49 -9.89 7.76 3.52
CA ARG A 49 -9.92 7.72 2.04
C ARG A 49 -11.34 7.77 1.45
N ARG A 50 -12.39 7.51 2.25
CA ARG A 50 -13.79 7.72 1.83
C ARG A 50 -14.28 9.15 2.02
N THR A 51 -13.52 9.98 2.75
CA THR A 51 -13.94 11.31 3.21
C THR A 51 -13.07 12.44 2.66
N ARG A 52 -12.45 12.24 1.49
CA ARG A 52 -11.88 13.37 0.75
C ARG A 52 -12.91 13.80 -0.32
N PRO A 53 -13.47 15.01 -0.23
CA PRO A 53 -14.44 15.54 -1.21
C PRO A 53 -13.82 15.74 -2.59
#